data_AF-X1HKZ4-F1
#
_entry.id   AF-X1HKZ4-F1
#
_cell.length_a   1.000
_cell.length_b   1.000
_cell.length_c   1.000
_cell.angle_alpha   90.00
_cell.angle_beta   90.00
_cell.angle_gamma   90.00
#
_symmetry.space_group_name_H-M   'P 1'
#
loop_
_entity.id
_entity.type
_entity.pdbx_description
1 polymer ?
#
loop_
_entity_poly.entity_id
_entity_poly.type
_entity_poly.pdbx_seq_one_letter_code
_entity_poly.pdbx_strand_id
1 'polypeptide(L)'
;NLPKLNLKVQHFTPDRYVDRFNSELRLSMQCRNIAVKIIKIASENGFNSAGKDPKGIAAAAIYIGSRSCNENRTQKEISKLARVTEVTLRMRVKDLMKFAKSTIANTV
;
A
#
# COMPACT_ATOMS: atom_id res chain seq x y z
N ASN A 1 28.40 25.34 -7.82
CA ASN A 1 28.59 24.10 -7.03
C ASN A 1 28.01 24.30 -5.63
N LEU A 2 26.76 23.88 -5.38
CA LEU A 2 26.15 23.93 -4.04
C LEU A 2 26.42 22.59 -3.32
N PRO A 3 27.22 22.58 -2.23
CA PRO A 3 27.57 21.37 -1.51
C PRO A 3 26.48 20.98 -0.49
N LYS A 4 26.17 19.68 -0.45
CA LYS A 4 25.81 18.91 0.75
C LYS A 4 24.67 19.47 1.63
N LEU A 5 23.43 19.39 1.17
CA LEU A 5 22.33 19.17 2.11
C LEU A 5 22.37 17.70 2.54
N ASN A 6 22.91 17.45 3.73
CA ASN A 6 22.85 16.17 4.44
C ASN A 6 21.43 15.91 4.98
N LEU A 7 20.41 16.19 4.14
CA LEU A 7 19.04 15.79 4.41
C LEU A 7 19.05 14.27 4.40
N LYS A 8 18.99 13.65 5.57
CA LYS A 8 18.49 12.27 5.67
C LYS A 8 17.12 12.31 5.02
N VAL A 9 17.04 11.85 3.77
CA VAL A 9 15.77 11.61 3.11
C VAL A 9 15.03 10.67 4.06
N GLN A 10 14.04 11.18 4.78
CA GLN A 10 13.17 10.31 5.56
C GLN A 10 12.50 9.40 4.54
N HIS A 11 13.00 8.18 4.43
CA HIS A 11 12.37 7.15 3.63
C HIS A 11 11.04 6.83 4.31
N PHE A 12 9.97 7.45 3.83
CA PHE A 12 8.63 7.14 4.31
C PHE A 12 8.31 5.69 3.97
N THR A 13 8.03 4.91 5.00
CA THR A 13 7.67 3.50 4.88
C THR A 13 6.25 3.35 4.35
N PRO A 14 5.92 2.23 3.67
CA PRO A 14 4.57 1.99 3.17
C PRO A 14 3.47 2.11 4.25
N ASP A 15 3.73 1.69 5.49
CA ASP A 15 2.81 1.77 6.62
C ASP A 15 2.36 3.21 6.94
N ARG A 16 3.27 4.19 6.91
CA ARG A 16 2.88 5.60 7.11
C ARG A 16 1.97 6.13 6.00
N TYR A 17 2.19 5.68 4.77
CA TYR A 17 1.28 6.02 3.66
C TYR A 17 -0.06 5.30 3.78
N VAL A 18 -0.09 4.07 4.31
CA VAL A 18 -1.35 3.38 4.63
C VAL A 18 -2.16 4.21 5.64
N ASP A 19 -1.55 4.67 6.72
CA ASP A 19 -2.23 5.51 7.73
C ASP A 19 -2.82 6.78 7.11
N ARG A 20 -2.01 7.48 6.31
CA ARG A 20 -2.42 8.68 5.60
C ARG A 20 -3.57 8.42 4.63
N PHE A 21 -3.43 7.44 3.73
CA PHE A 21 -4.44 7.14 2.72
C PHE A 21 -5.74 6.62 3.34
N ASN A 22 -5.64 5.82 4.40
CA ASN A 22 -6.80 5.35 5.15
C ASN A 22 -7.61 6.53 5.73
N SER A 23 -6.91 7.50 6.34
CA SER A 23 -7.52 8.72 6.87
C SER A 23 -8.15 9.58 5.77
N GLU A 24 -7.43 9.84 4.68
CA GLU A 24 -7.94 10.64 3.56
C GLU A 24 -9.15 10.00 2.84
N LEU A 25 -9.22 8.66 2.79
CA LEU A 25 -10.35 7.92 2.22
C LEU A 25 -11.48 7.65 3.23
N ARG A 26 -11.30 8.06 4.49
CA ARG A 26 -12.21 7.85 5.62
C ARG A 26 -12.62 6.37 5.78
N LEU A 27 -11.65 5.48 5.68
CA LEU A 27 -11.85 4.04 5.84
C LEU A 27 -11.72 3.65 7.32
N SER A 28 -12.38 2.56 7.72
CA SER A 28 -12.27 2.06 9.09
C SER A 28 -10.85 1.60 9.47
N MET A 29 -10.60 1.52 10.78
CA MET A 29 -9.38 0.91 11.32
C MET A 29 -9.23 -0.56 10.93
N GLN A 30 -10.32 -1.26 10.63
CA GLN A 30 -10.27 -2.63 10.13
C GLN A 30 -9.60 -2.68 8.74
N CYS A 31 -10.01 -1.81 7.81
CA CYS A 31 -9.39 -1.73 6.47
C CYS A 31 -7.89 -1.39 6.58
N ARG A 32 -7.54 -0.45 7.45
CA ARG A 32 -6.15 -0.07 7.76
C ARG A 32 -5.33 -1.26 8.25
N ASN A 33 -5.83 -1.97 9.25
CA ASN A 33 -5.13 -3.11 9.85
C ASN A 33 -4.94 -4.25 8.85
N ILE A 34 -5.94 -4.51 8.00
CA ILE A 34 -5.82 -5.49 6.90
C ILE A 34 -4.75 -5.04 5.90
N ALA A 35 -4.74 -3.77 5.48
CA ALA A 35 -3.74 -3.23 4.56
C ALA A 35 -2.31 -3.37 5.10
N VAL A 36 -2.07 -3.00 6.37
CA VAL A 36 -0.76 -3.18 7.01
C VAL A 36 -0.38 -4.67 7.09
N LYS A 37 -1.33 -5.54 7.46
CA LYS A 37 -1.12 -6.99 7.55
C LYS A 37 -0.72 -7.59 6.20
N ILE A 38 -1.35 -7.16 5.10
CA ILE A 38 -1.01 -7.60 3.74
C ILE A 38 0.44 -7.26 3.39
N ILE A 39 0.89 -6.04 3.68
CA ILE A 39 2.27 -5.61 3.40
C ILE A 39 3.26 -6.46 4.21
N LYS A 40 2.97 -6.67 5.50
CA LYS A 40 3.80 -7.47 6.41
C LYS A 40 3.93 -8.91 5.91
N ILE A 41 2.82 -9.58 5.62
CA ILE A 41 2.82 -10.98 5.17
C ILE A 41 3.46 -11.12 3.79
N ALA A 42 3.23 -10.17 2.88
CA ALA A 42 3.92 -10.16 1.61
C ALA A 42 5.45 -10.10 1.82
N SER A 43 5.92 -9.23 2.71
CA SER A 43 7.34 -9.11 3.05
C SER A 43 7.90 -10.40 3.65
N GLU A 44 7.18 -11.03 4.59
CA GLU A 44 7.56 -12.32 5.20
C GLU A 44 7.66 -13.44 4.15
N ASN A 45 6.83 -13.39 3.11
CA ASN A 45 6.83 -14.35 2.00
C ASN A 45 7.79 -13.98 0.86
N GLY A 46 8.71 -13.04 1.07
CA GLY A 46 9.76 -12.71 0.11
C GLY A 46 9.42 -11.62 -0.91
N PHE A 47 8.36 -10.83 -0.69
CA PHE A 47 8.13 -9.61 -1.47
C PHE A 47 9.25 -8.59 -1.21
N ASN A 48 10.16 -8.44 -2.17
CA ASN A 48 11.17 -7.39 -2.11
C ASN A 48 10.53 -6.03 -2.42
N SER A 49 10.53 -5.13 -1.44
CA SER A 49 10.04 -3.74 -1.54
C SER A 49 11.12 -2.74 -1.96
N ALA A 50 12.40 -3.14 -1.96
CA ALA A 50 13.51 -2.25 -2.31
C ALA A 50 13.38 -1.77 -3.77
N GLY A 51 13.65 -0.48 -3.98
CA GLY A 51 13.55 0.16 -5.31
C GLY A 51 12.12 0.40 -5.82
N LYS A 52 11.08 0.02 -5.06
CA LYS A 52 9.68 0.28 -5.41
C LYS A 52 9.15 1.49 -4.64
N ASP A 53 8.33 2.31 -5.29
CA ASP A 53 7.71 3.47 -4.64
C ASP A 53 6.82 3.03 -3.46
N PRO A 54 7.11 3.45 -2.22
CA PRO A 54 6.30 3.13 -1.04
C PRO A 54 4.84 3.56 -1.16
N LYS A 55 4.56 4.66 -1.87
CA LYS A 55 3.18 5.12 -2.11
C LYS A 55 2.39 4.11 -2.94
N GLY A 56 3.04 3.52 -3.96
CA GLY A 56 2.41 2.49 -4.79
C GLY A 56 2.09 1.23 -4.00
N ILE A 57 2.99 0.81 -3.10
CA ILE A 57 2.78 -0.35 -2.22
C ILE A 57 1.61 -0.08 -1.27
N ALA A 58 1.62 1.07 -0.59
CA ALA A 58 0.56 1.47 0.33
C ALA A 58 -0.80 1.60 -0.36
N ALA A 59 -0.84 2.21 -1.55
CA ALA A 59 -2.04 2.36 -2.36
C ALA A 59 -2.64 1.00 -2.75
N ALA A 60 -1.80 0.04 -3.15
CA ALA A 60 -2.26 -1.32 -3.45
C ALA A 60 -2.77 -2.05 -2.20
N ALA A 61 -2.09 -1.91 -1.07
CA ALA A 61 -2.52 -2.50 0.19
C ALA A 61 -3.88 -1.94 0.65
N ILE A 62 -4.08 -0.62 0.55
CA ILE A 62 -5.35 0.04 0.83
C ILE A 62 -6.45 -0.46 -0.10
N TYR A 63 -6.17 -0.59 -1.41
CA TYR A 63 -7.15 -1.12 -2.35
C TYR A 63 -7.62 -2.53 -1.96
N ILE A 64 -6.68 -3.43 -1.63
CA ILE A 64 -7.01 -4.79 -1.20
C ILE A 64 -7.76 -4.76 0.14
N GLY A 65 -7.24 -4.01 1.12
CA GLY A 65 -7.85 -3.90 2.45
C GLY A 65 -9.28 -3.35 2.41
N SER A 66 -9.52 -2.31 1.59
CA SER A 66 -10.85 -1.72 1.37
C SER A 66 -11.88 -2.72 0.83
N ARG A 67 -11.43 -3.67 0.00
CA ARG A 67 -12.27 -4.75 -0.52
C ARG A 67 -12.54 -5.81 0.54
N SER A 68 -11.52 -6.19 1.30
CA SER A 68 -11.65 -7.18 2.37
C SER A 68 -12.52 -6.74 3.55
N CYS A 69 -12.70 -5.42 3.75
CA CYS A 69 -13.59 -4.86 4.77
C CYS A 69 -14.95 -4.37 4.21
N ASN A 70 -15.27 -4.63 2.94
CA ASN A 70 -16.47 -4.13 2.25
C ASN A 70 -16.61 -2.59 2.15
N GLU A 71 -15.54 -1.83 2.33
CA GLU A 71 -15.51 -0.36 2.16
C GLU A 71 -14.84 0.02 0.84
N ASN A 72 -15.35 -0.53 -0.25
CA ASN A 72 -14.71 -0.47 -1.57
C ASN A 72 -14.31 0.95 -2.00
N ARG A 73 -13.12 1.05 -2.56
CA ARG A 73 -12.61 2.24 -3.27
C ARG A 73 -12.09 1.85 -4.64
N THR A 74 -12.27 2.73 -5.62
CA THR A 74 -11.83 2.46 -6.99
C THR A 74 -10.32 2.65 -7.12
N GLN A 75 -9.72 1.96 -8.09
CA GLN A 75 -8.30 2.13 -8.41
C GLN A 75 -7.97 3.57 -8.83
N LYS A 76 -8.90 4.23 -9.54
CA LYS A 76 -8.78 5.62 -9.97
C LYS A 76 -8.72 6.58 -8.79
N GLU A 77 -9.60 6.43 -7.80
CA GLU A 77 -9.60 7.27 -6.59
C GLU A 77 -8.28 7.12 -5.82
N ILE A 78 -7.87 5.88 -5.55
CA ILE A 78 -6.67 5.61 -4.75
C ILE A 78 -5.40 6.04 -5.49
N SER A 79 -5.30 5.77 -6.80
CA SER A 79 -4.12 6.16 -7.59
C SER A 79 -3.96 7.69 -7.68
N LYS A 80 -5.08 8.43 -7.85
CA LYS A 80 -5.10 9.89 -7.81
C LYS A 80 -4.64 10.42 -6.45
N LEU A 81 -5.16 9.87 -5.36
CA LEU A 81 -4.77 10.20 -3.99
C LEU A 81 -3.27 9.96 -3.75
N ALA A 82 -2.79 8.78 -4.11
CA ALA A 82 -1.39 8.38 -3.91
C ALA A 82 -0.41 9.04 -4.89
N ARG A 83 -0.92 9.79 -5.89
CA ARG A 83 -0.14 10.39 -6.98
C ARG A 83 0.74 9.35 -7.69
N VAL A 84 0.13 8.22 -8.03
CA VAL A 84 0.73 7.14 -8.84
C VAL A 84 -0.18 6.85 -10.03
N THR A 85 0.34 6.16 -11.04
CA THR A 85 -0.53 5.74 -12.16
C THR A 85 -1.39 4.54 -11.75
N GLU A 86 -2.55 4.39 -12.38
CA GLU A 86 -3.37 3.17 -12.21
C GLU A 86 -2.61 1.90 -12.62
N VAL A 87 -1.69 2.00 -13.59
CA VAL A 87 -0.83 0.87 -14.00
C VAL A 87 0.09 0.45 -12.85
N THR A 88 0.76 1.42 -12.22
CA THR A 88 1.60 1.18 -11.04
C THR A 88 0.80 0.52 -9.93
N LEU A 89 -0.39 1.05 -9.61
CA LEU A 89 -1.29 0.47 -8.61
C LEU A 89 -1.61 -1.00 -8.95
N ARG A 90 -2.05 -1.30 -10.18
CA ARG A 90 -2.38 -2.66 -10.62
C ARG A 90 -1.21 -3.63 -10.50
N MET A 91 -0.01 -3.19 -10.87
CA MET A 91 1.21 -4.00 -10.71
C MET A 91 1.47 -4.31 -9.24
N ARG A 92 1.34 -3.33 -8.35
CA ARG A 92 1.55 -3.54 -6.91
C ARG A 92 0.48 -4.43 -6.28
N VAL A 93 -0.78 -4.30 -6.71
CA VAL A 93 -1.86 -5.20 -6.29
C VAL A 93 -1.56 -6.65 -6.68
N LYS A 94 -1.13 -6.90 -7.93
CA LYS A 94 -0.73 -8.23 -8.38
C LYS A 94 0.42 -8.80 -7.55
N ASP A 95 1.46 -8.00 -7.29
CA ASP A 95 2.57 -8.43 -6.45
C ASP A 95 2.10 -8.78 -5.03
N LEU A 96 1.39 -7.88 -4.35
CA LEU A 96 0.93 -8.13 -2.98
C LEU A 96 0.01 -9.34 -2.91
N MET A 97 -0.91 -9.53 -3.86
CA MET A 97 -1.75 -10.73 -3.91
C MET A 97 -0.94 -12.01 -4.14
N LYS A 98 0.14 -11.97 -4.94
CA LYS A 98 1.02 -13.12 -5.16
C LYS A 98 1.71 -13.56 -3.88
N PHE A 99 2.18 -12.60 -3.07
CA PHE A 99 2.95 -12.89 -1.86
C PHE A 99 2.09 -12.98 -0.60
N ALA A 100 0.86 -12.45 -0.58
CA ALA A 100 -0.04 -12.49 0.59
C ALA A 100 -1.25 -13.44 0.42
N LYS A 101 -1.18 -14.41 -0.51
CA LYS A 101 -2.30 -15.33 -0.85
C LYS A 101 -3.01 -15.93 0.37
N SER A 102 -2.26 -16.35 1.39
CA SER A 102 -2.81 -16.98 2.61
C SER A 102 -3.71 -16.06 3.44
N THR A 103 -3.53 -14.74 3.36
CA THR A 103 -4.36 -13.78 4.11
C THR A 103 -5.67 -13.48 3.40
N ILE A 104 -5.62 -13.40 2.06
CA ILE A 104 -6.78 -13.05 1.24
C ILE A 104 -7.76 -14.23 1.20
N ALA A 105 -7.26 -15.47 1.14
CA ALA A 105 -8.09 -16.69 1.12
C ALA A 105 -8.91 -16.92 2.40
N ASN A 106 -8.49 -16.34 3.54
CA ASN A 106 -9.18 -16.50 4.83
C ASN A 106 -10.13 -15.32 5.16
N THR A 107 -10.30 -14.36 4.25
CA THR A 107 -11.13 -13.15 4.47
C THR A 107 -12.33 -13.09 3.50
N VAL A 108 -12.54 -14.13 2.69
CA VAL A 108 -13.73 -14.34 1.84
C VAL A 108 -14.42 -15.64 2.21
#